data_AF-A0A935HBA1-F1
#
_entry.id   AF-A0A935HBA1-F1
#
_cell.length_a   1.000
_cell.length_b   1.000
_cell.length_c   1.000
_cell.angle_alpha   90.00
_cell.angle_beta   90.00
_cell.angle_gamma   90.00
#
_symmetry.space_group_name_H-M   'P 1'
#
loop_
_entity.id
_entity.type
_entity.pdbx_description
1 polymer ?
#
loop_
_entity_poly.entity_id
_entity_poly.type
_entity_poly.pdbx_seq_one_letter_code
_entity_poly.pdbx_strand_id
1 'polypeptide(L)'
;MSPAFLWRLLLLVSAFPVAAQIPAFPGAEGFGAIASGGRGGAVYYVTTLDPDPGGVIPGSLNFALRQTGPRTVLFKVSGVIHGIAQVIHGDVTIAGQSSPGGIIVRGLICDGHYEQNLCSNLIVRHLRSRPGWNLPLPAGGERLDDALRLDGVNRAIFDHVSLAHATDEAVQISWASDLTIQHSTLGETIGDHADRSGVLLNYSHPDFPQDRIALIKNLWYRVGAHTGNYLRVQQL
;
A
#
# COMPACT_ATOMS: atom_id res chain seq x y z
N MET A 1 -43.15 -64.46 -3.61
CA MET A 1 -41.74 -64.04 -3.46
C MET A 1 -41.50 -62.93 -4.47
N SER A 2 -41.36 -61.68 -4.05
CA SER A 2 -41.18 -60.52 -4.93
C SER A 2 -39.76 -59.98 -4.76
N PRO A 3 -38.96 -59.79 -5.83
CA PRO A 3 -37.66 -59.17 -5.73
C PRO A 3 -37.80 -57.65 -5.92
N ALA A 4 -37.54 -56.89 -4.86
CA ALA A 4 -37.42 -55.44 -4.94
C ALA A 4 -36.12 -55.06 -5.67
N PHE A 5 -36.25 -54.43 -6.83
CA PHE A 5 -35.15 -53.80 -7.57
C PHE A 5 -34.72 -52.53 -6.84
N LEU A 6 -33.56 -52.57 -6.18
CA LEU A 6 -32.89 -51.38 -5.65
C LEU A 6 -32.06 -50.73 -6.77
N TRP A 7 -32.60 -49.69 -7.40
CA TRP A 7 -31.82 -48.77 -8.22
C TRP A 7 -30.86 -47.98 -7.31
N ARG A 8 -29.56 -48.28 -7.40
CA ARG A 8 -28.51 -47.41 -6.86
C ARG A 8 -28.31 -46.25 -7.82
N LEU A 9 -28.83 -45.08 -7.44
CA LEU A 9 -28.49 -43.81 -8.07
C LEU A 9 -27.02 -43.49 -7.77
N LEU A 10 -26.16 -43.61 -8.78
CA LEU A 10 -24.76 -43.18 -8.67
C LEU A 10 -24.74 -41.65 -8.81
N LEU A 11 -24.60 -40.94 -7.69
CA LEU A 11 -24.38 -39.49 -7.69
C LEU A 11 -22.97 -39.20 -8.22
N LEU A 12 -22.88 -38.80 -9.49
CA LEU A 12 -21.68 -38.17 -10.05
C LEU A 12 -21.52 -36.78 -9.41
N VAL A 13 -20.70 -36.68 -8.37
CA VAL A 13 -20.26 -35.40 -7.83
C VAL A 13 -19.20 -34.84 -8.77
N SER A 14 -19.61 -33.93 -9.65
CA SER A 14 -18.70 -33.10 -10.42
C SER A 14 -17.98 -32.15 -9.46
N ALA A 15 -16.74 -32.51 -9.09
CA ALA A 15 -15.86 -31.62 -8.35
C ALA A 15 -15.40 -30.48 -9.27
N PHE A 16 -16.12 -29.38 -9.26
CA PHE A 16 -15.62 -28.13 -9.84
C PHE A 16 -14.44 -27.65 -8.98
N PRO A 17 -13.24 -27.45 -9.55
CA PRO A 17 -12.15 -26.87 -8.79
C PRO A 17 -12.53 -25.44 -8.43
N VAL A 18 -12.83 -25.19 -7.16
CA VAL A 18 -12.90 -23.84 -6.61
C VAL A 18 -11.48 -23.31 -6.63
N ALA A 19 -11.18 -22.41 -7.57
CA ALA A 19 -9.89 -21.73 -7.59
C ALA A 19 -9.84 -20.83 -6.34
N ALA A 20 -9.08 -21.25 -5.32
CA ALA A 20 -8.85 -20.43 -4.14
C ALA A 20 -8.14 -19.15 -4.58
N GLN A 21 -8.69 -18.00 -4.17
CA GLN A 21 -8.09 -16.70 -4.45
C GLN A 21 -6.66 -16.66 -3.90
N ILE A 22 -5.67 -16.46 -4.77
CA ILE A 22 -4.26 -16.44 -4.36
C ILE A 22 -4.01 -15.16 -3.55
N PRO A 23 -3.63 -15.24 -2.27
CA PRO A 23 -3.36 -14.07 -1.46
C PRO A 23 -2.17 -13.27 -2.01
N ALA A 24 -2.09 -12.00 -1.67
CA ALA A 24 -1.00 -11.09 -2.06
C ALA A 24 0.37 -11.67 -1.67
N PHE A 25 0.46 -12.21 -0.46
CA PHE A 25 1.58 -12.95 0.10
C PHE A 25 1.08 -13.82 1.27
N PRO A 26 1.85 -14.84 1.73
CA PRO A 26 1.48 -15.60 2.92
C PRO A 26 1.30 -14.68 4.14
N GLY A 27 0.12 -14.74 4.78
CA GLY A 27 -0.23 -13.87 5.91
C GLY A 27 -0.87 -12.52 5.53
N ALA A 28 -1.24 -12.30 4.26
CA ALA A 28 -2.07 -11.16 3.89
C ALA A 28 -3.51 -11.34 4.41
N GLU A 29 -4.00 -10.38 5.20
CA GLU A 29 -5.35 -10.35 5.78
C GLU A 29 -6.15 -9.15 5.25
N GLY A 30 -7.45 -9.10 5.59
CA GLY A 30 -8.31 -7.97 5.25
C GLY A 30 -8.70 -7.90 3.77
N PHE A 31 -9.32 -6.78 3.40
CA PHE A 31 -9.88 -6.59 2.06
C PHE A 31 -8.81 -6.43 0.96
N GLY A 32 -7.61 -5.97 1.33
CA GLY A 32 -6.46 -5.85 0.43
C GLY A 32 -5.71 -7.16 0.20
N ALA A 33 -6.05 -8.23 0.93
CA ALA A 33 -5.34 -9.52 0.86
C ALA A 33 -5.31 -10.15 -0.54
N ILE A 34 -6.21 -9.73 -1.44
CA ILE A 34 -6.32 -10.28 -2.79
C ILE A 34 -5.54 -9.49 -3.84
N ALA A 35 -4.83 -8.42 -3.44
CA ALA A 35 -3.98 -7.66 -4.34
C ALA A 35 -2.95 -8.58 -5.01
N SER A 36 -2.80 -8.44 -6.32
CA SER A 36 -1.84 -9.24 -7.09
C SER A 36 -0.51 -8.50 -7.26
N GLY A 37 -0.52 -7.16 -7.13
CA GLY A 37 0.65 -6.32 -7.32
C GLY A 37 1.30 -6.60 -8.67
N GLY A 38 2.61 -6.81 -8.68
CA GLY A 38 3.40 -7.08 -9.88
C GLY A 38 3.55 -8.55 -10.28
N ARG A 39 2.69 -9.45 -9.79
CA ARG A 39 2.81 -10.90 -10.03
C ARG A 39 2.86 -11.22 -11.54
N GLY A 40 3.85 -12.01 -11.94
CA GLY A 40 4.07 -12.41 -13.34
C GLY A 40 4.65 -11.31 -14.23
N GLY A 41 4.97 -10.16 -13.65
CA GLY A 41 5.45 -8.97 -14.34
C GLY A 41 6.97 -8.85 -14.45
N ALA A 42 7.40 -7.67 -14.89
CA ALA A 42 8.81 -7.31 -14.98
C ALA A 42 9.43 -7.13 -13.58
N VAL A 43 10.75 -7.23 -13.50
CA VAL A 43 11.51 -6.96 -12.27
C VAL A 43 12.40 -5.74 -12.49
N TYR A 44 12.25 -4.73 -11.63
CA TYR A 44 13.09 -3.54 -11.62
C TYR A 44 13.95 -3.52 -10.37
N TYR A 45 15.25 -3.28 -10.54
CA TYR A 45 16.18 -3.13 -9.43
C TYR A 45 16.50 -1.66 -9.19
N VAL A 46 16.17 -1.18 -7.99
CA VAL A 46 16.64 0.11 -7.49
C VAL A 46 18.11 -0.04 -7.10
N THR A 47 18.96 0.75 -7.75
CA THR A 47 20.44 0.71 -7.64
C THR A 47 21.05 2.05 -7.25
N THR A 48 20.23 3.10 -7.13
CA THR A 48 20.64 4.43 -6.66
C THR A 48 19.64 4.97 -5.63
N LEU A 49 20.09 5.90 -4.80
CA LEU A 49 19.25 6.65 -3.84
C LEU A 49 18.83 8.03 -4.38
N ASP A 50 19.11 8.29 -5.67
CA ASP A 50 18.68 9.51 -6.35
C ASP A 50 17.16 9.70 -6.22
N PRO A 51 16.68 10.88 -5.78
CA PRO A 51 15.24 11.14 -5.64
C PRO A 51 14.49 11.06 -6.97
N ASP A 52 15.13 11.42 -8.09
CA ASP A 52 14.59 11.35 -9.46
C ASP A 52 13.08 11.65 -9.55
N PRO A 53 12.60 12.85 -9.20
CA PRO A 53 11.16 13.17 -9.19
C PRO A 53 10.53 13.01 -10.58
N GLY A 54 11.31 13.27 -11.64
CA GLY A 54 10.90 13.03 -13.02
C GLY A 54 10.82 11.54 -13.41
N GLY A 55 11.41 10.65 -12.62
CA GLY A 55 11.49 9.20 -12.88
C GLY A 55 12.12 8.87 -14.23
N VAL A 56 13.18 9.60 -14.60
CA VAL A 56 13.88 9.46 -15.89
C VAL A 56 15.22 8.75 -15.77
N ILE A 57 15.69 8.48 -14.55
CA ILE A 57 17.00 7.88 -14.27
C ILE A 57 16.83 6.36 -14.06
N PRO A 58 17.27 5.50 -15.00
CA PRO A 58 17.20 4.06 -14.82
C PRO A 58 17.87 3.61 -13.53
N GLY A 59 17.17 2.77 -12.77
CA GLY A 59 17.65 2.28 -11.47
C GLY A 59 17.28 3.16 -10.27
N SER A 60 16.61 4.30 -10.46
CA SER A 60 15.93 5.01 -9.37
C SER A 60 14.62 4.32 -8.99
N LEU A 61 14.09 4.62 -7.80
CA LEU A 61 12.77 4.14 -7.39
C LEU A 61 11.67 4.71 -8.29
N ASN A 62 11.67 6.02 -8.51
CA ASN A 62 10.61 6.68 -9.29
C ASN A 62 10.63 6.28 -10.77
N PHE A 63 11.79 5.98 -11.35
CA PHE A 63 11.85 5.37 -12.69
C PHE A 63 11.04 4.08 -12.74
N ALA A 64 11.22 3.19 -11.76
CA ALA A 64 10.47 1.93 -11.69
C ALA A 64 8.97 2.17 -11.43
N LEU A 65 8.61 3.14 -10.59
CA LEU A 65 7.21 3.45 -10.27
C LEU A 65 6.45 4.11 -11.43
N ARG A 66 7.14 4.72 -12.39
CA ARG A 66 6.57 5.26 -13.63
C ARG A 66 6.46 4.27 -14.78
N GLN A 67 6.92 3.03 -14.63
CA GLN A 67 6.74 2.02 -15.68
C GLN A 67 5.31 1.52 -15.71
N THR A 68 4.83 1.14 -16.88
CA THR A 68 3.49 0.56 -17.05
C THR A 68 3.51 -0.96 -16.89
N GLY A 69 2.35 -1.53 -16.59
CA GLY A 69 2.14 -2.97 -16.47
C GLY A 69 2.67 -3.59 -15.16
N PRO A 70 2.38 -4.89 -14.95
CA PRO A 70 2.77 -5.61 -13.76
C PRO A 70 4.28 -5.57 -13.53
N ARG A 71 4.70 -5.18 -12.32
CA ARG A 71 6.12 -5.14 -11.98
C ARG A 71 6.44 -5.28 -10.49
N THR A 72 7.55 -5.94 -10.21
CA THR A 72 8.12 -6.06 -8.87
C THR A 72 9.37 -5.21 -8.76
N VAL A 73 9.40 -4.29 -7.79
CA VAL A 73 10.52 -3.42 -7.47
C VAL A 73 11.31 -4.02 -6.32
N LEU A 74 12.57 -4.33 -6.59
CA LEU A 74 13.56 -4.86 -5.64
C LEU A 74 14.68 -3.83 -5.43
N PHE A 75 15.37 -3.89 -4.30
CA PHE A 75 16.40 -2.92 -3.92
C PHE A 75 17.77 -3.59 -3.79
N LYS A 76 18.78 -3.06 -4.49
CA LYS A 76 20.20 -3.42 -4.33
C LYS A 76 20.96 -2.45 -3.42
N VAL A 77 20.30 -1.36 -3.00
CA VAL A 77 20.83 -0.31 -2.13
C VAL A 77 20.01 -0.18 -0.87
N SER A 78 20.51 0.59 0.09
CA SER A 78 19.82 0.90 1.36
C SER A 78 20.16 2.32 1.78
N GLY A 79 19.27 2.94 2.54
CA GLY A 79 19.44 4.32 2.99
C GLY A 79 18.21 5.17 2.73
N VAL A 80 18.44 6.48 2.62
CA VAL A 80 17.39 7.49 2.46
C VAL A 80 17.36 7.93 1.00
N ILE A 81 16.22 7.75 0.34
CA ILE A 81 15.88 8.44 -0.89
C ILE A 81 15.26 9.77 -0.46
N HIS A 82 15.93 10.88 -0.75
CA HIS A 82 15.46 12.22 -0.40
C HIS A 82 14.35 12.71 -1.34
N GLY A 83 13.39 11.85 -1.66
CA GLY A 83 12.32 12.13 -2.60
C GLY A 83 11.05 11.38 -2.23
N ILE A 84 9.96 11.79 -2.87
CA ILE A 84 8.65 11.15 -2.76
C ILE A 84 8.68 9.87 -3.60
N ALA A 85 8.20 8.76 -3.04
CA ALA A 85 7.90 7.57 -3.82
C ALA A 85 6.52 7.75 -4.48
N GLN A 86 6.50 8.13 -5.75
CA GLN A 86 5.27 8.43 -6.48
C GLN A 86 4.88 7.26 -7.38
N VAL A 87 3.80 6.56 -7.02
CA VAL A 87 3.24 5.49 -7.85
C VAL A 87 2.34 6.11 -8.91
N ILE A 88 2.86 6.27 -10.13
CA ILE A 88 2.07 6.79 -11.26
C ILE A 88 1.20 5.71 -11.89
N HIS A 89 1.73 4.48 -12.01
CA HIS A 89 0.99 3.34 -12.57
C HIS A 89 0.87 2.20 -11.57
N GLY A 90 -0.27 1.52 -11.58
CA GLY A 90 -0.64 0.42 -10.71
C GLY A 90 0.08 -0.88 -11.04
N ASP A 91 -0.45 -2.01 -10.54
CA ASP A 91 0.11 -3.35 -10.75
C ASP A 91 1.56 -3.47 -10.27
N VAL A 92 1.86 -2.92 -9.08
CA VAL A 92 3.23 -2.87 -8.57
C VAL A 92 3.37 -3.53 -7.21
N THR A 93 4.42 -4.32 -7.07
CA THR A 93 4.92 -4.81 -5.78
C THR A 93 6.21 -4.08 -5.43
N ILE A 94 6.23 -3.30 -4.35
CA ILE A 94 7.43 -2.69 -3.78
C ILE A 94 7.89 -3.55 -2.61
N ALA A 95 8.96 -4.32 -2.80
CA ALA A 95 9.47 -5.27 -1.81
C ALA A 95 10.69 -4.69 -1.06
N GLY A 96 10.45 -3.78 -0.10
CA GLY A 96 11.48 -3.11 0.68
C GLY A 96 12.41 -4.05 1.45
N GLN A 97 11.94 -5.25 1.81
CA GLN A 97 12.73 -6.28 2.49
C GLN A 97 13.87 -6.86 1.64
N SER A 98 13.88 -6.59 0.33
CA SER A 98 15.01 -6.95 -0.54
C SER A 98 16.24 -6.05 -0.35
N SER A 99 16.06 -4.87 0.24
CA SER A 99 17.18 -3.96 0.51
C SER A 99 18.15 -4.55 1.56
N PRO A 100 19.47 -4.38 1.40
CA PRO A 100 20.46 -4.87 2.37
C PRO A 100 20.31 -4.37 3.83
N GLY A 101 19.70 -3.20 4.04
CA GLY A 101 19.63 -2.52 5.34
C GLY A 101 18.41 -1.61 5.53
N GLY A 102 17.42 -1.66 4.64
CA GLY A 102 16.21 -0.85 4.69
C GLY A 102 16.25 0.39 3.81
N ILE A 103 15.06 0.85 3.41
CA ILE A 103 14.84 2.05 2.59
C ILE A 103 13.89 3.01 3.31
N ILE A 104 14.25 4.28 3.27
CA ILE A 104 13.44 5.40 3.75
C ILE A 104 13.14 6.33 2.56
N VAL A 105 11.89 6.74 2.42
CA VAL A 105 11.43 7.75 1.44
C VAL A 105 10.82 8.96 2.16
N ARG A 106 10.66 10.09 1.46
CA ARG A 106 10.12 11.34 2.01
C ARG A 106 8.63 11.52 1.69
N GLY A 107 7.86 10.45 1.81
CA GLY A 107 6.47 10.40 1.37
C GLY A 107 6.26 9.22 0.42
N LEU A 108 5.09 8.58 0.53
CA LEU A 108 4.62 7.57 -0.40
C LEU A 108 3.24 7.99 -0.88
N ILE A 109 3.07 8.11 -2.18
CA ILE A 109 1.84 8.66 -2.76
C ILE A 109 1.35 7.82 -3.94
N CYS A 110 0.03 7.61 -3.95
CA CYS A 110 -0.74 7.23 -5.11
C CYS A 110 -1.99 8.11 -5.08
N ASP A 111 -2.02 9.10 -5.95
CA ASP A 111 -2.96 10.22 -5.89
C ASP A 111 -3.30 10.69 -7.31
N GLY A 112 -4.57 11.03 -7.53
CA GLY A 112 -5.08 11.65 -8.76
C GLY A 112 -5.53 13.09 -8.54
N HIS A 113 -5.34 13.66 -7.35
CA HIS A 113 -5.83 14.96 -6.90
C HIS A 113 -7.32 15.15 -7.16
N TYR A 114 -8.12 14.23 -6.64
CA TYR A 114 -9.55 14.21 -6.88
C TYR A 114 -9.96 13.96 -8.35
N GLU A 115 -9.06 13.39 -9.15
CA GLU A 115 -9.32 12.90 -10.51
C GLU A 115 -9.06 11.38 -10.62
N GLN A 116 -9.28 10.82 -11.82
CA GLN A 116 -8.98 9.43 -12.10
C GLN A 116 -7.46 9.18 -12.03
N ASN A 117 -7.00 8.38 -11.06
CA ASN A 117 -5.63 7.90 -11.01
C ASN A 117 -5.45 6.58 -11.77
N LEU A 118 -4.19 6.17 -11.95
CA LEU A 118 -3.81 4.91 -12.61
C LEU A 118 -3.10 3.93 -11.67
N CYS A 119 -3.12 4.15 -10.35
CA CYS A 119 -2.21 3.51 -9.40
C CYS A 119 -2.86 2.47 -8.45
N SER A 120 -3.82 1.69 -8.96
CA SER A 120 -4.47 0.58 -8.23
C SER A 120 -3.69 -0.75 -8.29
N ASN A 121 -4.12 -1.78 -7.56
CA ASN A 121 -3.45 -3.09 -7.48
C ASN A 121 -2.00 -3.00 -6.94
N LEU A 122 -1.87 -2.62 -5.67
CA LEU A 122 -0.58 -2.35 -5.01
C LEU A 122 -0.24 -3.37 -3.93
N ILE A 123 1.02 -3.75 -3.85
CA ILE A 123 1.61 -4.43 -2.68
C ILE A 123 2.83 -3.64 -2.26
N VAL A 124 2.85 -3.07 -1.05
CA VAL A 124 4.03 -2.38 -0.51
C VAL A 124 4.42 -3.01 0.81
N ARG A 125 5.68 -3.45 0.92
CA ARG A 125 6.18 -4.09 2.14
C ARG A 125 7.51 -3.54 2.60
N HIS A 126 7.71 -3.48 3.92
CA HIS A 126 9.00 -3.17 4.57
C HIS A 126 9.67 -1.86 4.10
N LEU A 127 8.87 -0.86 3.74
CA LEU A 127 9.31 0.51 3.40
C LEU A 127 9.04 1.45 4.57
N ARG A 128 9.90 2.43 4.80
CA ARG A 128 9.66 3.52 5.76
C ARG A 128 9.40 4.83 5.02
N SER A 129 8.35 5.55 5.41
CA SER A 129 8.09 6.90 4.94
C SER A 129 8.28 7.90 6.07
N ARG A 130 9.13 8.90 5.87
CA ARG A 130 9.52 9.94 6.85
C ARG A 130 9.63 11.32 6.16
N PRO A 131 8.50 11.98 5.86
CA PRO A 131 8.52 13.23 5.11
C PRO A 131 9.13 14.40 5.90
N GLY A 132 8.77 14.51 7.17
CA GLY A 132 9.25 15.50 8.11
C GLY A 132 10.66 15.20 8.58
N TRP A 133 11.51 16.21 8.42
CA TRP A 133 12.90 16.17 8.85
C TRP A 133 13.40 17.60 9.11
N ASN A 134 14.29 17.73 10.08
CA ASN A 134 14.87 18.99 10.53
C ASN A 134 16.13 19.41 9.76
N LEU A 135 16.63 18.59 8.83
CA LEU A 135 17.73 18.97 7.92
C LEU A 135 17.21 19.40 6.55
N PRO A 136 17.94 20.29 5.85
CA PRO A 136 17.65 20.68 4.47
C PRO A 136 17.58 19.46 3.54
N LEU A 137 16.72 19.56 2.52
CA LEU A 137 16.74 18.60 1.42
C LEU A 137 17.98 18.87 0.54
N PRO A 138 18.65 17.82 0.03
CA PRO A 138 19.66 18.00 -1.01
C PRO A 138 19.02 18.56 -2.28
N ALA A 139 19.85 19.05 -3.21
CA ALA A 139 19.37 19.49 -4.52
C ALA A 139 18.57 18.39 -5.22
N GLY A 140 17.42 18.74 -5.79
CA GLY A 140 16.49 17.79 -6.42
C GLY A 140 15.68 16.93 -5.43
N GLY A 141 15.85 17.14 -4.12
CA GLY A 141 15.08 16.45 -3.10
C GLY A 141 13.69 17.05 -2.92
N GLU A 142 12.71 16.18 -2.68
CA GLU A 142 11.31 16.53 -2.46
C GLU A 142 10.77 15.79 -1.23
N ARG A 143 9.67 16.30 -0.67
CA ARG A 143 8.94 15.64 0.41
C ARG A 143 7.46 15.92 0.29
N LEU A 144 6.67 14.92 0.66
CA LEU A 144 5.25 15.06 0.87
C LEU A 144 5.00 15.64 2.28
N ASP A 145 3.81 16.13 2.45
CA ASP A 145 3.21 16.57 3.71
C ASP A 145 2.77 15.34 4.53
N ASP A 146 2.28 14.30 3.85
CA ASP A 146 1.85 13.03 4.45
C ASP A 146 2.92 11.94 4.39
N ALA A 147 2.89 11.00 5.34
CA ALA A 147 3.74 9.81 5.24
C ALA A 147 3.17 8.80 4.22
N LEU A 148 1.86 8.69 4.10
CA LEU A 148 1.18 7.90 3.08
C LEU A 148 -0.09 8.62 2.62
N ARG A 149 -0.18 8.97 1.33
CA ARG A 149 -1.39 9.53 0.73
C ARG A 149 -1.93 8.60 -0.33
N LEU A 150 -3.19 8.18 -0.17
CA LEU A 150 -3.91 7.31 -1.09
C LEU A 150 -5.21 8.00 -1.48
N ASP A 151 -5.35 8.35 -2.75
CA ASP A 151 -6.58 8.89 -3.33
C ASP A 151 -7.00 8.05 -4.53
N GLY A 152 -8.23 7.54 -4.53
CA GLY A 152 -8.81 6.73 -5.61
C GLY A 152 -8.21 5.33 -5.76
N VAL A 153 -7.60 4.79 -4.71
CA VAL A 153 -6.86 3.51 -4.77
C VAL A 153 -7.80 2.32 -4.61
N ASN A 154 -7.81 1.41 -5.57
CA ASN A 154 -8.48 0.12 -5.44
C ASN A 154 -7.46 -1.02 -5.28
N ARG A 155 -7.76 -1.97 -4.38
CA ARG A 155 -7.04 -3.24 -4.23
C ARG A 155 -5.58 -3.03 -3.86
N ALA A 156 -5.32 -2.67 -2.63
CA ALA A 156 -3.97 -2.41 -2.16
C ALA A 156 -3.71 -3.01 -0.79
N ILE A 157 -2.47 -3.43 -0.56
CA ILE A 157 -2.02 -3.87 0.75
C ILE A 157 -0.65 -3.28 1.10
N PHE A 158 -0.58 -2.69 2.28
CA PHE A 158 0.63 -2.15 2.89
C PHE A 158 0.93 -2.99 4.13
N ASP A 159 2.07 -3.66 4.15
CA ASP A 159 2.42 -4.62 5.20
C ASP A 159 3.84 -4.40 5.73
N HIS A 160 4.01 -4.40 7.06
CA HIS A 160 5.30 -4.10 7.69
C HIS A 160 5.91 -2.74 7.24
N VAL A 161 5.06 -1.77 6.90
CA VAL A 161 5.53 -0.41 6.61
C VAL A 161 5.64 0.40 7.88
N SER A 162 6.41 1.48 7.82
CA SER A 162 6.52 2.41 8.94
C SER A 162 6.26 3.82 8.44
N LEU A 163 5.22 4.47 8.95
CA LEU A 163 4.69 5.75 8.46
C LEU A 163 4.67 6.71 9.64
N ALA A 164 5.50 7.75 9.61
CA ALA A 164 5.61 8.71 10.72
C ALA A 164 6.30 9.99 10.26
N HIS A 165 6.34 10.97 11.16
CA HIS A 165 6.94 12.29 10.96
C HIS A 165 6.33 13.02 9.77
N ALA A 166 5.05 12.81 9.47
CA ALA A 166 4.35 13.65 8.52
C ALA A 166 4.11 15.05 9.11
N THR A 167 4.01 16.08 8.27
CA THR A 167 3.63 17.43 8.71
C THR A 167 2.13 17.68 8.58
N ASP A 168 1.43 16.87 7.79
CA ASP A 168 -0.03 16.79 7.81
C ASP A 168 -0.48 15.39 8.30
N GLU A 169 -0.84 14.42 7.46
CA GLU A 169 -1.29 13.08 7.89
C GLU A 169 -0.19 12.00 7.94
N ALA A 170 -0.19 11.19 9.00
CA ALA A 170 0.58 9.94 8.98
C ALA A 170 0.05 8.98 7.90
N VAL A 171 -1.28 8.93 7.73
CA VAL A 171 -1.94 8.26 6.61
C VAL A 171 -3.18 9.05 6.19
N GLN A 172 -3.29 9.42 4.92
CA GLN A 172 -4.52 9.89 4.30
C GLN A 172 -5.07 8.83 3.34
N ILE A 173 -6.37 8.56 3.46
CA ILE A 173 -7.12 7.66 2.57
C ILE A 173 -8.37 8.39 2.10
N SER A 174 -8.47 8.58 0.79
CA SER A 174 -9.64 9.13 0.12
C SER A 174 -10.05 8.22 -1.03
N TRP A 175 -11.37 8.07 -1.25
CA TRP A 175 -11.90 7.42 -2.46
C TRP A 175 -11.35 6.01 -2.74
N ALA A 176 -10.98 5.29 -1.68
CA ALA A 176 -10.27 4.03 -1.76
C ALA A 176 -11.15 2.84 -1.40
N SER A 177 -10.85 1.70 -2.02
CA SER A 177 -11.59 0.46 -1.79
C SER A 177 -10.66 -0.76 -1.83
N ASP A 178 -11.03 -1.84 -1.15
CA ASP A 178 -10.23 -3.07 -1.05
C ASP A 178 -8.80 -2.81 -0.55
N LEU A 179 -8.69 -2.06 0.55
CA LEU A 179 -7.42 -1.62 1.10
C LEU A 179 -7.13 -2.31 2.43
N THR A 180 -5.88 -2.71 2.64
CA THR A 180 -5.40 -3.13 3.96
C THR A 180 -4.07 -2.50 4.31
N ILE A 181 -3.96 -1.98 5.53
CA ILE A 181 -2.68 -1.65 6.16
C ILE A 181 -2.53 -2.58 7.35
N GLN A 182 -1.54 -3.46 7.33
CA GLN A 182 -1.34 -4.46 8.39
C GLN A 182 0.10 -4.52 8.90
N HIS A 183 0.26 -5.01 10.14
CA HIS A 183 1.58 -5.23 10.77
C HIS A 183 2.53 -4.02 10.68
N SER A 184 1.97 -2.82 10.63
CA SER A 184 2.67 -1.59 10.31
C SER A 184 2.77 -0.70 11.52
N THR A 185 3.73 0.23 11.50
CA THR A 185 3.82 1.29 12.52
C THR A 185 3.24 2.57 11.96
N LEU A 186 2.21 3.09 12.61
CA LEU A 186 1.61 4.39 12.33
C LEU A 186 2.01 5.32 13.48
N GLY A 187 2.93 6.23 13.17
CA GLY A 187 3.59 7.10 14.13
C GLY A 187 3.18 8.54 13.99
N GLU A 188 3.52 9.30 15.03
CA GLU A 188 3.31 10.73 15.15
C GLU A 188 3.47 11.56 13.87
N THR A 189 2.65 12.59 13.80
CA THR A 189 2.85 13.76 12.96
C THR A 189 3.68 14.79 13.74
N ILE A 190 4.28 15.75 13.05
CA ILE A 190 5.14 16.78 13.65
C ILE A 190 4.71 18.18 13.20
N GLY A 191 5.20 19.22 13.87
CA GLY A 191 4.82 20.60 13.57
C GLY A 191 3.43 20.92 14.06
N ASP A 192 2.72 21.79 13.33
CA ASP A 192 1.44 22.36 13.75
C ASP A 192 0.29 21.34 13.78
N HIS A 193 0.47 20.18 13.15
CA HIS A 193 -0.52 19.09 13.09
C HIS A 193 -0.16 17.91 14.02
N ALA A 194 0.85 18.07 14.88
CA ALA A 194 1.32 17.00 15.79
C ALA A 194 0.25 16.49 16.77
N ASP A 195 -0.66 17.36 17.22
CA ASP A 195 -1.75 17.05 18.15
C ASP A 195 -3.09 16.80 17.46
N ARG A 196 -3.19 17.08 16.15
CA ARG A 196 -4.45 17.07 15.39
C ARG A 196 -4.51 16.00 14.33
N SER A 197 -3.39 15.36 14.01
CA SER A 197 -3.32 14.48 12.85
C SER A 197 -2.91 13.05 13.19
N GLY A 198 -3.04 12.18 12.19
CA GLY A 198 -2.97 10.75 12.33
C GLY A 198 -3.37 10.01 11.07
N VAL A 199 -4.53 9.35 11.13
CA VAL A 199 -5.06 8.55 10.02
C VAL A 199 -6.37 9.13 9.54
N LEU A 200 -6.34 9.94 8.49
CA LEU A 200 -7.51 10.54 7.90
C LEU A 200 -8.17 9.57 6.90
N LEU A 201 -9.46 9.32 7.09
CA LEU A 201 -10.32 8.65 6.11
C LEU A 201 -11.38 9.67 5.69
N ASN A 202 -11.29 10.21 4.49
CA ASN A 202 -12.10 11.34 4.04
C ASN A 202 -12.56 11.18 2.59
N TYR A 203 -13.77 11.67 2.34
CA TYR A 203 -14.42 11.69 1.03
C TYR A 203 -14.80 10.30 0.49
N SER A 204 -16.02 10.22 -0.03
CA SER A 204 -16.50 9.09 -0.83
C SER A 204 -17.19 9.67 -2.05
N HIS A 205 -17.00 9.04 -3.20
CA HIS A 205 -17.69 9.40 -4.44
C HIS A 205 -18.45 8.16 -4.99
N PRO A 206 -19.56 8.31 -5.73
CA PRO A 206 -20.23 7.17 -6.35
C PRO A 206 -19.33 6.34 -7.27
N ASP A 207 -18.44 7.00 -8.02
CA ASP A 207 -17.49 6.34 -8.92
C ASP A 207 -16.23 5.83 -8.20
N PHE A 208 -15.93 6.40 -7.03
CA PHE A 208 -14.77 6.04 -6.22
C PHE A 208 -15.21 5.92 -4.74
N PRO A 209 -15.85 4.78 -4.39
CA PRO A 209 -16.38 4.59 -3.05
C PRO A 209 -15.25 4.49 -2.03
N GLN A 210 -15.53 4.96 -0.81
CA GLN A 210 -14.68 4.71 0.35
C GLN A 210 -15.25 3.57 1.18
N ASP A 211 -14.83 2.33 0.89
CA ASP A 211 -15.33 1.13 1.57
C ASP A 211 -14.28 0.01 1.64
N ARG A 212 -14.57 -1.05 2.41
CA ARG A 212 -13.68 -2.24 2.50
C ARG A 212 -12.23 -1.86 2.82
N ILE A 213 -12.07 -1.07 3.88
CA ILE A 213 -10.77 -0.66 4.45
C ILE A 213 -10.50 -1.46 5.72
N ALA A 214 -9.31 -2.04 5.82
CA ALA A 214 -8.88 -2.76 7.03
C ALA A 214 -7.54 -2.23 7.57
N LEU A 215 -7.49 -1.92 8.86
CA LEU A 215 -6.26 -1.57 9.59
C LEU A 215 -6.02 -2.66 10.64
N ILE A 216 -5.08 -3.58 10.39
CA ILE A 216 -4.96 -4.84 11.14
C ILE A 216 -3.59 -4.94 11.84
N LYS A 217 -3.58 -5.18 13.16
CA LYS A 217 -2.35 -5.47 13.94
C LYS A 217 -1.25 -4.40 13.77
N ASN A 218 -1.65 -3.14 13.65
CA ASN A 218 -0.74 -2.02 13.55
C ASN A 218 -0.34 -1.50 14.94
N LEU A 219 0.91 -1.08 15.10
CA LEU A 219 1.35 -0.29 16.24
C LEU A 219 1.03 1.18 15.99
N TRP A 220 0.34 1.82 16.92
CA TRP A 220 0.02 3.25 16.90
C TRP A 220 0.83 3.93 17.99
N TYR A 221 1.64 4.94 17.66
CA TYR A 221 2.41 5.66 18.67
C TYR A 221 2.36 7.17 18.44
N ARG A 222 1.98 7.92 19.49
CA ARG A 222 1.91 9.40 19.50
C ARG A 222 1.15 9.99 18.30
N VAL A 223 0.09 9.31 17.86
CA VAL A 223 -0.86 9.84 16.88
C VAL A 223 -1.85 10.74 17.63
N GLY A 224 -1.91 12.03 17.27
CA GLY A 224 -2.56 13.08 18.05
C GLY A 224 -4.09 13.08 17.97
N ALA A 225 -4.65 13.00 16.76
CA ALA A 225 -6.09 12.85 16.54
C ALA A 225 -6.40 12.11 15.21
N HIS A 226 -7.68 12.01 14.85
CA HIS A 226 -8.18 11.24 13.68
C HIS A 226 -7.95 9.72 13.73
N THR A 227 -7.75 9.10 14.89
CA THR A 227 -7.82 7.64 15.02
C THR A 227 -9.28 7.14 14.96
N GLY A 228 -9.93 7.27 13.80
CA GLY A 228 -11.18 6.56 13.53
C GLY A 228 -12.47 7.22 13.99
N ASN A 229 -12.74 8.48 13.61
CA ASN A 229 -14.08 9.07 13.79
C ASN A 229 -15.21 8.33 13.02
N TYR A 230 -14.90 7.26 12.27
CA TYR A 230 -15.86 6.33 11.66
C TYR A 230 -15.44 4.85 11.73
N LEU A 231 -14.46 4.46 12.58
CA LEU A 231 -14.00 3.07 12.64
C LEU A 231 -14.86 2.25 13.60
N ARG A 232 -15.70 1.37 13.05
CA ARG A 232 -16.20 0.20 13.77
C ARG A 232 -15.02 -0.79 13.90
N VAL A 233 -14.20 -0.61 14.92
CA VAL A 233 -13.12 -1.55 15.25
C VAL A 233 -13.78 -2.83 15.79
N GLN A 234 -14.00 -3.83 14.93
CA GLN A 234 -14.16 -5.19 15.40
C GLN A 234 -12.77 -5.71 15.76
N GLN A 235 -12.43 -5.62 17.05
CA GLN A 235 -11.42 -6.49 17.62
C GLN A 235 -12.01 -7.90 17.61
N LEU A 236 -11.40 -8.81 16.84
CA LEU A 236 -11.62 -10.25 16.97
C LEU A 236 -10.73 -10.79 18.09
#